data_AF-A0A3P1BS77-F1
#
_entry.id   AF-A0A3P1BS77-F1
#
_cell.length_a   1.000
_cell.length_b   1.000
_cell.length_c   1.000
_cell.angle_alpha   90.00
_cell.angle_beta   90.00
_cell.angle_gamma   90.00
#
_symmetry.space_group_name_H-M   'P 1'
#
loop_
_entity.id
_entity.type
_entity.pdbx_description
1 polymer ?
#
loop_
_entity_poly.entity_id
_entity_poly.type
_entity_poly.pdbx_seq_one_letter_code
_entity_poly.pdbx_strand_id
1 'polypeptide(L)'
;MKKVLILMLGLVASTASFAHSSTNQPEASPARLVMNTENKIKLYVQPLQTKGQLAIRDTHGQAVYSSTVALQKGLSRQFDVSHLSAGTYRLTLATDTETLTKTFVVQAAPNESFVVQEP
;
A
#
# COMPACT_ATOMS: atom_id res chain seq x y z
N MET A 1 -42.85 -34.29 -37.86
CA MET A 1 -41.42 -34.18 -38.26
C MET A 1 -41.33 -32.97 -39.20
N LYS A 2 -40.49 -31.94 -39.09
CA LYS A 2 -39.23 -31.65 -38.39
C LYS A 2 -39.29 -30.20 -37.87
N LYS A 3 -38.72 -29.94 -36.69
CA LYS A 3 -38.61 -28.59 -36.11
C LYS A 3 -37.38 -27.89 -36.70
N VAL A 4 -37.56 -26.72 -37.29
CA VAL A 4 -36.45 -25.88 -37.79
C VAL A 4 -35.95 -25.05 -36.62
N LEU A 5 -34.71 -25.28 -36.22
CA LEU A 5 -34.01 -24.58 -35.15
C LEU A 5 -33.16 -23.48 -35.81
N ILE A 6 -33.57 -22.23 -35.67
CA ILE A 6 -32.80 -21.08 -36.15
C ILE A 6 -31.73 -20.77 -35.09
N LEU A 7 -30.47 -21.03 -35.46
CA LEU A 7 -29.29 -20.71 -34.68
C LEU A 7 -28.99 -19.21 -34.83
N MET A 8 -29.34 -18.40 -33.83
CA MET A 8 -28.91 -17.00 -33.75
C MET A 8 -27.44 -16.97 -33.31
N LEU A 9 -26.53 -16.74 -34.26
CA LEU A 9 -25.13 -16.40 -33.98
C LEU A 9 -25.09 -14.99 -33.40
N GLY A 10 -25.01 -14.90 -32.07
CA GLY A 10 -24.72 -13.65 -31.37
C GLY A 10 -23.30 -13.18 -31.67
N LEU A 11 -23.15 -12.24 -32.60
CA LEU A 11 -21.95 -11.42 -32.70
C LEU A 11 -21.98 -10.38 -31.57
N VAL A 12 -21.47 -10.76 -30.40
CA VAL A 12 -21.08 -9.79 -29.39
C VAL A 12 -19.79 -9.15 -29.88
N ALA A 13 -19.90 -7.98 -30.53
CA ALA A 13 -18.75 -7.13 -30.79
C ALA A 13 -18.27 -6.57 -29.44
N SER A 14 -17.32 -7.28 -28.83
CA SER A 14 -16.60 -6.84 -27.65
C SER A 14 -15.93 -5.50 -27.91
N THR A 15 -16.53 -4.39 -27.50
CA THR A 15 -15.82 -3.12 -27.39
C THR A 15 -14.87 -3.25 -26.20
N ALA A 16 -13.62 -3.66 -26.47
CA ALA A 16 -12.54 -3.53 -25.50
C ALA A 16 -12.31 -2.03 -25.26
N SER A 17 -12.88 -1.52 -24.17
CA SER A 17 -12.55 -0.20 -23.67
C SER A 17 -11.16 -0.31 -23.04
N PHE A 18 -10.12 0.04 -23.79
CA PHE A 18 -8.82 0.30 -23.17
C PHE A 18 -9.01 1.47 -22.22
N ALA A 19 -8.94 1.18 -20.92
CA ALA A 19 -8.97 2.19 -19.87
C ALA A 19 -7.93 3.25 -20.22
N HIS A 20 -8.41 4.47 -20.40
CA HIS A 20 -7.60 5.66 -20.60
C HIS A 20 -6.71 5.81 -19.37
N SER A 21 -5.45 5.37 -19.45
CA SER A 21 -4.47 5.64 -18.41
C SER A 21 -4.17 7.12 -18.50
N SER A 22 -4.89 7.92 -17.70
CA SER A 22 -4.51 9.28 -17.38
C SER A 22 -3.05 9.26 -16.99
N THR A 23 -2.20 9.80 -17.86
CA THR A 23 -0.83 10.15 -17.54
C THR A 23 -0.91 11.21 -16.45
N ASN A 24 -0.91 10.75 -15.20
CA ASN A 24 -0.66 11.61 -14.06
C ASN A 24 0.77 12.14 -14.24
N GLN A 25 0.83 13.39 -14.69
CA GLN A 25 1.91 14.32 -14.41
C GLN A 25 2.44 14.04 -12.99
N PRO A 26 3.75 13.91 -12.75
CA PRO A 26 4.28 13.72 -11.42
C PRO A 26 4.10 15.03 -10.65
N GLU A 27 2.91 15.25 -10.10
CA GLU A 27 2.74 16.12 -8.96
C GLU A 27 3.67 15.59 -7.86
N ALA A 28 4.46 16.50 -7.28
CA ALA A 28 5.38 16.15 -6.21
C ALA A 28 4.56 15.49 -5.08
N SER A 29 4.74 14.18 -4.91
CA SER A 29 4.02 13.37 -3.92
C SER A 29 4.05 14.08 -2.55
N PRO A 30 2.89 14.46 -1.97
CA PRO A 30 2.83 15.27 -0.76
C PRO A 30 3.41 14.55 0.46
N ALA A 31 3.67 13.24 0.34
CA ALA A 31 4.46 12.51 1.32
C ALA A 31 5.65 11.74 0.73
N ARG A 32 6.71 11.70 1.53
CA ARG A 32 7.95 10.94 1.29
C ARG A 32 8.15 9.93 2.42
N LEU A 33 8.48 8.70 2.05
CA LEU A 33 8.90 7.65 2.97
C LEU A 33 10.41 7.44 2.83
N VAL A 34 11.13 7.44 3.95
CA VAL A 34 12.58 7.19 3.98
C VAL A 34 12.86 6.07 4.97
N MET A 35 13.59 5.05 4.55
CA MET A 35 14.06 3.97 5.42
C MET A 35 15.51 4.23 5.82
N ASN A 36 15.86 3.96 7.08
CA ASN A 36 17.25 4.00 7.55
C ASN A 36 17.77 2.57 7.80
N THR A 37 19.08 2.44 8.03
CA THR A 37 19.77 1.17 8.29
C THR A 37 19.42 0.53 9.65
N GLU A 38 18.58 1.15 10.47
CA GLU A 38 18.21 0.69 11.81
C GLU A 38 16.79 0.11 11.87
N ASN A 39 16.24 -0.36 10.75
CA ASN A 39 14.83 -0.79 10.65
C ASN A 39 13.85 0.29 11.11
N LYS A 40 14.15 1.57 10.84
CA LYS A 40 13.24 2.67 11.08
C LYS A 40 12.80 3.30 9.77
N ILE A 41 11.54 3.67 9.75
CA ILE A 41 10.91 4.30 8.59
C ILE A 41 10.40 5.66 9.01
N LYS A 42 10.73 6.69 8.24
CA LYS A 42 10.31 8.06 8.48
C LYS A 42 9.35 8.52 7.38
N LEU A 43 8.13 8.84 7.80
CA LEU A 43 7.09 9.42 6.98
C LEU A 43 7.13 10.94 7.13
N TYR A 44 7.29 11.64 6.02
CA TYR A 44 7.14 13.08 5.91
C TYR A 44 5.92 13.40 5.08
N VAL A 45 5.01 14.23 5.58
CA VAL A 45 3.83 14.74 4.88
C VAL A 45 3.87 16.26 4.94
N GLN A 46 3.67 16.93 3.81
CA GLN A 46 3.54 18.37 3.77
C GLN A 46 2.28 18.85 4.52
N PRO A 47 2.23 20.10 4.99
CA PRO A 47 1.04 20.64 5.62
C PRO A 47 -0.21 20.54 4.74
N LEU A 48 -1.26 19.94 5.30
CA LEU A 48 -2.56 19.80 4.66
C LEU A 48 -3.65 20.15 5.67
N GLN A 49 -4.62 20.99 5.28
CA GLN A 49 -5.66 21.50 6.18
C GLN A 49 -6.77 20.46 6.47
N THR A 50 -6.38 19.25 6.86
CA THR A 50 -7.31 18.15 7.19
C THR A 50 -6.72 17.21 8.26
N LYS A 51 -7.52 16.22 8.68
CA LYS A 51 -7.06 15.04 9.43
C LYS A 51 -6.89 13.87 8.47
N GLY A 52 -6.02 12.94 8.83
CA GLY A 52 -5.82 11.72 8.07
C GLY A 52 -5.86 10.48 8.96
N GLN A 53 -6.26 9.35 8.39
CA GLN A 53 -6.13 8.03 8.96
C GLN A 53 -4.85 7.39 8.46
N LEU A 54 -3.88 7.26 9.35
CA LEU A 54 -2.60 6.63 9.08
C LEU A 54 -2.63 5.18 9.55
N ALA A 55 -2.34 4.25 8.66
CA ALA A 55 -2.26 2.83 8.99
C ALA A 55 -1.04 2.18 8.35
N ILE A 56 -0.51 1.15 9.01
CA ILE A 56 0.45 0.21 8.43
C ILE A 56 -0.24 -1.15 8.44
N ARG A 57 -0.30 -1.80 7.29
CA ARG A 57 -0.94 -3.11 7.11
C ARG A 57 0.03 -4.13 6.54
N ASP A 58 -0.13 -5.37 6.94
CA ASP A 58 0.59 -6.51 6.37
C ASP A 58 0.01 -6.92 4.99
N THR A 59 0.53 -8.00 4.41
CA THR A 59 0.04 -8.55 3.13
C THR A 59 -1.39 -9.09 3.19
N HIS A 60 -1.87 -9.46 4.38
CA HIS A 60 -3.24 -9.94 4.61
C HIS A 60 -4.21 -8.79 4.87
N GLY A 61 -3.74 -7.54 4.85
CA GLY A 61 -4.54 -6.34 5.12
C GLY A 61 -4.79 -6.07 6.60
N GLN A 62 -4.18 -6.85 7.50
CA GLN A 62 -4.27 -6.67 8.95
C GLN A 62 -3.47 -5.43 9.36
N ALA A 63 -4.09 -4.54 10.14
CA ALA A 63 -3.44 -3.33 10.61
C ALA A 63 -2.51 -3.66 11.78
N VAL A 64 -1.21 -3.51 11.58
CA VAL A 64 -0.20 -3.56 12.66
C VAL A 64 -0.03 -2.21 13.34
N TYR A 65 -0.52 -1.15 12.71
CA TYR A 65 -0.58 0.21 13.25
C TYR A 65 -1.78 0.95 12.67
N SER A 66 -2.45 1.75 13.50
CA SER A 66 -3.51 2.67 13.04
C SER A 66 -3.60 3.88 13.98
N SER A 67 -3.73 5.08 13.41
CA SER A 67 -3.87 6.32 14.18
C SER A 67 -4.50 7.43 13.34
N THR A 68 -5.37 8.22 13.95
CA THR A 68 -5.81 9.50 13.40
C THR A 68 -4.76 10.57 13.66
N VAL A 69 -4.32 11.26 12.61
CA VAL A 69 -3.30 12.31 12.66
C VAL A 69 -3.83 13.64 12.15
N ALA A 70 -3.42 14.72 12.80
CA ALA A 70 -3.70 16.08 12.37
C ALA A 70 -2.59 16.53 11.40
N LEU A 71 -2.94 16.95 10.18
CA LEU A 71 -1.96 17.26 9.12
C LEU A 71 -1.75 18.76 8.88
N GLN A 72 -2.41 19.64 9.66
CA GLN A 72 -2.43 21.11 9.43
C GLN A 72 -1.03 21.74 9.45
N LYS A 73 -0.08 21.14 10.17
CA LYS A 73 1.32 21.58 10.26
C LYS A 73 2.28 20.63 9.52
N GLY A 74 1.75 19.70 8.74
CA GLY A 74 2.48 18.57 8.18
C GLY A 74 2.70 17.48 9.21
N LEU A 75 3.36 16.41 8.80
CA LEU A 75 3.69 15.27 9.64
C LEU A 75 5.14 14.85 9.41
N SER A 76 5.87 14.60 10.50
CA SER A 76 7.16 13.93 10.47
C SER A 76 7.12 12.86 11.54
N ARG A 77 6.93 11.61 11.13
CA ARG A 77 6.75 10.48 12.05
C ARG A 77 7.71 9.36 11.73
N GLN A 78 8.41 8.89 12.76
CA GLN A 78 9.29 7.74 12.67
C GLN A 78 8.58 6.51 13.26
N PHE A 79 8.73 5.39 12.57
CA PHE A 79 8.24 4.08 12.97
C PHE A 79 9.42 3.17 13.18
N ASP A 80 9.45 2.48 14.31
CA ASP A 80 10.34 1.36 14.54
C ASP A 80 9.64 0.11 14.01
N VAL A 81 10.22 -0.54 13.00
CA VAL A 81 9.68 -1.77 12.40
C VAL A 81 10.51 -3.01 12.76
N SER A 82 11.43 -2.90 13.73
CA SER A 82 12.27 -4.01 14.18
C SER A 82 11.47 -5.19 14.75
N HIS A 83 10.28 -4.93 15.31
CA HIS A 83 9.39 -5.95 15.84
C HIS A 83 8.47 -6.59 14.80
N LEU A 84 8.48 -6.10 13.55
CA LEU A 84 7.66 -6.67 12.48
C LEU A 84 8.37 -7.88 11.88
N SER A 85 7.62 -8.96 11.62
CA SER A 85 8.13 -10.11 10.88
C SER A 85 8.53 -9.69 9.46
N ALA A 86 9.49 -10.43 8.90
CA ALA A 86 9.89 -10.25 7.51
C ALA A 86 8.67 -10.37 6.57
N GLY A 87 8.53 -9.43 5.65
CA GLY A 87 7.35 -9.34 4.80
C GLY A 87 7.16 -7.99 4.14
N THR A 88 6.13 -7.89 3.31
CA THR A 88 5.75 -6.65 2.64
C THR A 88 4.64 -5.96 3.41
N TYR A 89 4.80 -4.65 3.62
CA TYR A 89 3.84 -3.83 4.36
C TYR A 89 3.42 -2.63 3.53
N ARG A 90 2.19 -2.17 3.77
CA ARG A 90 1.63 -0.97 3.15
C ARG A 90 1.34 0.06 4.21
N LEU A 91 1.96 1.22 4.09
CA LEU A 91 1.60 2.42 4.83
C LEU A 91 0.56 3.19 4.02
N THR A 92 -0.61 3.42 4.60
CA THR A 92 -1.69 4.18 4.00
C THR A 92 -1.98 5.43 4.81
N LEU A 93 -2.10 6.59 4.17
CA LEU A 93 -2.64 7.81 4.74
C LEU A 93 -3.89 8.19 3.96
N ALA A 94 -5.06 7.93 4.54
CA ALA A 94 -6.35 8.29 3.96
C ALA A 94 -6.83 9.63 4.54
N THR A 95 -7.09 10.61 3.68
CA THR A 95 -7.78 11.85 4.00
C THR A 95 -9.19 11.81 3.41
N ASP A 96 -9.94 12.88 3.55
CA ASP A 96 -11.29 12.98 2.96
C ASP A 96 -11.26 13.00 1.42
N THR A 97 -10.13 13.39 0.82
CA THR A 97 -10.00 13.61 -0.63
C THR A 97 -9.16 12.55 -1.33
N GLU A 98 -8.20 11.94 -0.64
CA GLU A 98 -7.24 11.03 -1.26
C GLU A 98 -6.76 9.96 -0.28
N THR A 99 -6.23 8.87 -0.84
CA THR A 99 -5.50 7.87 -0.06
C THR A 99 -4.11 7.69 -0.64
N LEU A 100 -3.11 8.11 0.11
CA LEU A 100 -1.73 7.84 -0.23
C LEU A 100 -1.35 6.45 0.25
N THR A 101 -0.75 5.64 -0.63
CA THR A 101 -0.18 4.33 -0.27
C THR A 101 1.31 4.29 -0.58
N LYS A 102 2.12 3.84 0.39
CA LYS A 102 3.54 3.55 0.22
C LYS A 102 3.82 2.13 0.69
N THR A 103 4.54 1.37 -0.12
CA THR A 103 4.92 -0.01 0.19
C THR A 103 6.36 -0.05 0.67
N PHE A 104 6.65 -0.86 1.68
CA PHE A 104 8.01 -1.15 2.14
C PHE A 104 8.15 -2.63 2.48
N VAL A 105 9.39 -3.11 2.49
CA VAL A 105 9.72 -4.51 2.79
C VAL A 105 10.58 -4.57 4.05
N VAL A 106 10.18 -5.40 4.99
CA VAL A 106 11.01 -5.80 6.13
C VAL A 106 11.70 -7.10 5.73
N GLN A 107 13.03 -7.10 5.75
CA GLN A 107 13.83 -8.29 5.44
C GLN A 107 14.18 -9.01 6.74
N ALA A 108 14.21 -10.34 6.70
CA ALA A 108 14.77 -11.12 7.81
C ALA A 108 16.26 -10.78 7.93
N ALA A 109 16.73 -10.50 9.14
CA ALA A 109 18.17 -10.37 9.38
C ALA A 109 18.76 -11.79 9.41
N PRO A 110 19.65 -12.18 8.48
CA PRO A 110 20.18 -13.55 8.39
C PRO A 110 21.15 -13.93 9.53
N ASN A 111 21.27 -13.10 10.57
CA ASN A 111 22.31 -13.22 11.58
C ASN A 111 21.81 -13.76 12.93
N GLU A 112 20.56 -14.23 13.02
CA GLU A 112 20.10 -14.99 14.19
C GLU A 112 20.71 -16.39 14.12
N SER A 113 21.84 -16.59 14.82
CA SER A 113 22.50 -17.88 15.00
C SER A 113 21.48 -18.97 15.36
N PHE A 114 21.33 -19.95 14.48
CA PHE A 114 20.68 -21.20 14.83
C PHE A 114 21.60 -21.96 15.80
N VAL A 115 21.20 -22.07 17.07
CA VAL A 115 21.83 -23.02 17.98
C VAL A 115 21.27 -24.39 17.63
N VAL A 116 22.06 -25.21 16.92
CA VAL A 116 21.72 -26.62 16.73
C VAL A 116 21.91 -27.29 18.09
N GLN A 117 20.81 -27.68 18.74
CA GLN A 117 20.89 -28.61 19.88
C GLN A 117 21.18 -30.00 19.31
N GLU A 118 22.37 -30.50 19.60
CA GLU A 118 22.69 -31.91 19.37
C GLU A 118 21.92 -32.80 20.37
N PRO A 119 21.48 -33.99 19.94
CA PRO A 119 20.64 -34.91 20.72
C PRO A 119 21.34 -35.54 21.94
#